data_AF-A0A3L6PVE0-F1
#
_entry.id   AF-A0A3L6PVE0-F1
#
_cell.length_a   1.000
_cell.length_b   1.000
_cell.length_c   1.000
_cell.angle_alpha   90.00
_cell.angle_beta   90.00
_cell.angle_gamma   90.00
#
_symmetry.space_group_name_H-M   'P 1'
#
loop_
_entity.id
_entity.type
_entity.pdbx_description
1 polymer ?
#
loop_
_entity_poly.entity_id
_entity_poly.type
_entity_poly.pdbx_seq_one_letter_code
_entity_poly.pdbx_strand_id
1 'polypeptide(L)'
;MLDLISTHNGADELAKYNIEGYRRIVKYKTSYYSFYLPVACALLLSGAKLENFSELRDILIEMGVYFQAQDDYLDCFADPNTIGKIGTDIEDHKCPWLIVQALGHANINQIEVLLKNYGKKDSTSVSKVKSTYSTLDLKDMFSEFEDRAYKHLVTSIEAQHDRAVQEILKSFLKKIHRRKK
;
A
#
# COMPACT_ATOMS: atom_id res chain seq x y z
N MET A 1 -11.09 9.82 7.04
CA MET A 1 -11.05 11.30 6.96
C MET A 1 -9.91 11.76 6.05
N LEU A 2 -8.64 11.40 6.28
CA LEU A 2 -7.53 11.76 5.38
C LEU A 2 -7.74 11.29 3.92
N ASP A 3 -8.10 10.02 3.75
CA ASP A 3 -8.39 9.42 2.43
C ASP A 3 -9.47 10.21 1.66
N LEU A 4 -10.59 10.52 2.32
CA LEU A 4 -11.68 11.31 1.74
C LEU A 4 -11.29 12.75 1.41
N ILE A 5 -10.42 13.38 2.22
CA ILE A 5 -9.96 14.75 1.97
C ILE A 5 -8.98 14.76 0.79
N SER A 6 -8.14 13.74 0.64
CA SER A 6 -7.24 13.63 -0.51
C SER A 6 -7.98 13.34 -1.81
N THR A 7 -9.12 12.66 -1.77
CA THR A 7 -9.84 12.20 -2.98
C THR A 7 -10.92 13.15 -3.50
N HIS A 8 -11.12 14.31 -2.87
CA HIS A 8 -12.13 15.29 -3.30
C HIS A 8 -11.58 16.43 -4.17
N ASN A 9 -12.10 16.50 -5.40
CA ASN A 9 -12.16 17.63 -6.35
C ASN A 9 -10.91 17.97 -7.20
N GLY A 10 -10.82 17.33 -8.38
CA GLY A 10 -10.19 17.91 -9.58
C GLY A 10 -8.69 17.64 -9.78
N ALA A 11 -8.17 18.05 -10.94
CA ALA A 11 -6.79 17.79 -11.37
C ALA A 11 -5.71 18.46 -10.48
N ASP A 12 -6.05 19.56 -9.81
CA ASP A 12 -5.14 20.30 -8.93
C ASP A 12 -4.77 19.53 -7.64
N GLU A 13 -5.57 18.54 -7.25
CA GLU A 13 -5.30 17.68 -6.09
C GLU A 13 -4.38 16.51 -6.43
N LEU A 14 -4.39 16.01 -7.67
CA LEU A 14 -3.53 14.89 -8.08
C LEU A 14 -2.04 15.27 -7.97
N ALA A 15 -1.70 16.53 -8.27
CA ALA A 15 -0.34 17.04 -8.11
C ALA A 15 0.16 17.05 -6.66
N LYS A 16 -0.74 16.95 -5.68
CA LYS A 16 -0.39 16.88 -4.25
C LYS A 16 -0.12 15.46 -3.76
N TYR A 17 -0.44 14.46 -4.57
CA TYR A 17 -0.20 13.06 -4.21
C TYR A 17 1.30 12.79 -4.17
N ASN A 18 1.76 12.26 -3.04
CA ASN A 18 3.15 11.90 -2.80
C ASN A 18 3.23 10.71 -1.85
N ILE A 19 4.43 10.14 -1.73
CA ILE A 19 4.66 8.94 -0.95
C ILE A 19 4.41 9.14 0.55
N GLU A 20 4.66 10.34 1.09
CA GLU A 20 4.41 10.67 2.49
C GLU A 20 2.91 10.70 2.81
N GLY A 21 2.12 11.31 1.93
CA GLY A 21 0.66 11.35 2.00
C GLY A 21 0.07 9.95 1.92
N TYR A 22 0.53 9.16 0.94
CA TYR A 22 0.18 7.75 0.80
C TYR A 22 0.46 6.97 2.10
N ARG A 23 1.70 6.99 2.59
CA ARG A 23 2.10 6.26 3.80
C ARG A 23 1.25 6.67 5.00
N ARG A 24 0.90 7.96 5.12
CA ARG A 24 0.02 8.44 6.18
C ARG A 24 -1.39 7.89 6.07
N ILE A 25 -1.98 7.91 4.87
CA ILE A 25 -3.30 7.34 4.61
C ILE A 25 -3.29 5.87 5.01
N VAL A 26 -2.36 5.08 4.48
CA VAL A 26 -2.29 3.64 4.73
C VAL A 26 -2.07 3.30 6.20
N LYS A 27 -1.13 4.00 6.86
CA LYS A 27 -0.83 3.82 8.28
C LYS A 27 -2.09 3.87 9.13
N TYR A 28 -2.91 4.91 8.96
CA TYR A 28 -4.09 5.14 9.78
C TYR A 28 -5.35 4.44 9.27
N LYS A 29 -5.52 4.35 7.96
CA LYS A 29 -6.70 3.71 7.34
C LYS A 29 -6.64 2.20 7.48
N THR A 30 -5.47 1.58 7.34
CA THR A 30 -5.33 0.12 7.21
C THR A 30 -4.45 -0.48 8.30
N SER A 31 -3.22 0.00 8.47
CA SER A 31 -2.21 -0.73 9.26
C SER A 31 -2.59 -0.91 10.74
N TYR A 32 -3.11 0.14 11.40
CA TYR A 32 -3.46 0.03 12.82
C TYR A 32 -4.54 -1.02 13.10
N TYR A 33 -5.65 -1.00 12.35
CA TYR A 33 -6.77 -1.91 12.64
C TYR A 33 -6.55 -3.32 12.10
N SER A 34 -5.83 -3.46 10.97
CA SER A 34 -5.66 -4.76 10.30
C SER A 34 -4.49 -5.57 10.85
N PHE A 35 -3.41 -4.91 11.29
CA PHE A 35 -2.18 -5.57 11.72
C PHE A 35 -1.91 -5.39 13.21
N TYR A 36 -1.92 -4.14 13.69
CA TYR A 36 -1.57 -3.88 15.09
C TYR A 36 -2.68 -4.31 16.07
N LEU A 37 -3.93 -3.92 15.83
CA LEU A 37 -5.04 -4.14 16.76
C LEU A 37 -5.26 -5.62 17.14
N PRO A 38 -5.24 -6.60 16.22
CA PRO A 38 -5.38 -8.01 16.58
C PRO A 38 -4.28 -8.50 17.53
N VAL A 39 -3.04 -8.07 17.32
CA VAL A 39 -1.90 -8.44 18.17
C VAL A 39 -1.95 -7.71 19.51
N ALA A 40 -2.30 -6.41 19.51
CA ALA A 40 -2.48 -5.63 20.72
C ALA A 40 -3.56 -6.23 21.63
N CYS A 41 -4.69 -6.66 21.08
CA CYS A 41 -5.73 -7.37 21.82
C CYS A 41 -5.19 -8.66 22.46
N ALA A 42 -4.43 -9.46 21.72
CA ALA A 42 -3.83 -10.69 22.24
C ALA A 42 -2.83 -10.42 23.38
N LEU A 43 -2.00 -9.39 23.25
CA LEU A 43 -1.06 -8.95 24.28
C LEU A 43 -1.77 -8.47 25.56
N LEU A 44 -2.84 -7.68 25.41
CA LEU A 44 -3.63 -7.23 26.55
C LEU A 44 -4.29 -8.42 27.28
N LEU A 45 -4.84 -9.38 26.53
CA LEU A 45 -5.46 -10.59 27.09
C LEU A 45 -4.45 -11.50 27.80
N SER A 46 -3.18 -11.47 27.42
CA SER A 46 -2.11 -12.21 28.13
C SER A 46 -1.58 -11.48 29.36
N GLY A 47 -2.10 -10.28 29.67
CA GLY A 47 -1.65 -9.44 30.78
C GLY A 47 -0.39 -8.62 30.46
N ALA A 48 0.01 -8.54 29.20
CA ALA A 48 1.16 -7.77 28.77
C ALA A 48 0.84 -6.26 28.73
N LYS A 49 1.85 -5.43 28.98
CA LYS A 49 1.78 -3.96 28.86
C LYS A 49 2.19 -3.53 27.46
N LEU A 50 1.31 -2.87 26.72
CA LEU A 50 1.55 -2.50 25.31
C LEU A 50 2.75 -1.56 25.13
N GLU A 51 3.09 -0.76 26.15
CA GLU A 51 4.25 0.13 26.12
C GLU A 51 5.56 -0.62 25.93
N ASN A 52 5.63 -1.89 26.33
CA ASN A 52 6.79 -2.76 26.15
C ASN A 52 6.94 -3.29 24.71
N PHE A 53 5.96 -3.04 23.83
CA PHE A 53 5.89 -3.61 22.48
C PHE A 53 5.82 -2.53 21.40
N SER A 54 6.47 -1.37 21.61
CA SER A 54 6.50 -0.28 20.64
C SER A 54 7.17 -0.69 19.31
N GLU A 55 8.24 -1.48 19.37
CA GLU A 55 8.92 -1.98 18.17
C GLU A 55 8.05 -2.95 17.37
N LEU A 56 7.38 -3.89 18.05
CA LEU A 56 6.40 -4.79 17.44
C LEU A 56 5.28 -4.00 16.75
N ARG A 57 4.78 -2.93 17.38
CA ARG A 57 3.78 -2.05 16.76
C ARG A 57 4.34 -1.47 15.47
N ASP A 58 5.54 -0.91 15.50
CA ASP A 58 6.11 -0.22 14.35
C ASP A 58 6.36 -1.20 13.18
N ILE A 59 6.80 -2.44 13.47
CA ILE A 59 6.91 -3.51 12.46
C ILE A 59 5.54 -3.87 11.88
N LEU A 60 4.50 -4.02 12.71
CA LEU A 60 3.14 -4.32 12.23
C LEU A 60 2.56 -3.18 11.39
N ILE A 61 2.91 -1.93 11.70
CA ILE A 61 2.51 -0.78 10.89
C ILE A 61 3.16 -0.84 9.50
N GLU A 62 4.45 -1.15 9.42
CA GLU A 62 5.18 -1.32 8.16
C GLU A 62 4.67 -2.54 7.36
N MET A 63 4.30 -3.64 8.02
CA MET A 63 3.60 -4.76 7.36
C MET A 63 2.30 -4.31 6.71
N GLY A 64 1.52 -3.46 7.40
CA GLY A 64 0.29 -2.90 6.82
C GLY A 64 0.54 -1.98 5.63
N VAL A 65 1.65 -1.22 5.63
CA VAL A 65 2.07 -0.42 4.47
C VAL A 65 2.41 -1.31 3.28
N TYR A 66 3.20 -2.37 3.51
CA TYR A 66 3.50 -3.37 2.48
C TYR A 66 2.22 -4.03 1.95
N PHE A 67 1.33 -4.48 2.83
CA PHE A 67 0.08 -5.14 2.46
C PHE A 67 -0.84 -4.27 1.58
N GLN A 68 -0.96 -2.99 1.91
CA GLN A 68 -1.78 -2.07 1.12
C GLN A 68 -1.14 -1.77 -0.23
N ALA A 69 0.18 -1.64 -0.31
CA ALA A 69 0.86 -1.47 -1.59
C ALA A 69 0.62 -2.71 -2.51
N GLN A 70 0.59 -3.91 -1.94
CA GLN A 70 0.16 -5.11 -2.68
C GLN A 70 -1.28 -5.00 -3.15
N ASP A 71 -2.19 -4.47 -2.32
CA ASP A 71 -3.60 -4.30 -2.68
C ASP A 71 -3.77 -3.36 -3.87
N ASP A 72 -3.10 -2.23 -3.81
CA ASP A 72 -3.10 -1.18 -4.82
C ASP A 72 -2.51 -1.70 -6.16
N TYR A 73 -1.44 -2.51 -6.08
CA TYR A 73 -0.86 -3.18 -7.25
C TYR A 73 -1.86 -4.17 -7.87
N LEU A 74 -2.46 -5.01 -7.03
CA LEU A 74 -3.40 -6.04 -7.46
C LEU A 74 -4.66 -5.43 -8.07
N ASP A 75 -5.19 -4.34 -7.51
CA ASP A 75 -6.36 -3.62 -8.03
C ASP A 75 -6.16 -3.19 -9.50
N CYS A 76 -4.95 -2.74 -9.85
CA CYS A 76 -4.67 -2.29 -11.21
C CYS A 76 -4.27 -3.41 -12.18
N PHE A 77 -3.42 -4.36 -11.73
CA PHE A 77 -2.67 -5.25 -12.62
C PHE A 77 -3.07 -6.72 -12.60
N ALA A 78 -3.79 -7.20 -11.59
CA ALA A 78 -4.15 -8.61 -11.55
C ALA A 78 -5.42 -8.89 -12.36
N ASP A 79 -5.56 -10.17 -12.75
CA ASP A 79 -6.73 -10.65 -13.49
C ASP A 79 -7.97 -10.57 -12.57
N PRO A 80 -9.07 -9.92 -13.00
CA PRO A 80 -10.33 -9.89 -12.26
C PRO A 80 -10.84 -11.28 -11.84
N ASN A 81 -10.56 -12.33 -12.62
CA ASN A 81 -10.93 -13.71 -12.26
C ASN A 81 -10.13 -14.25 -11.06
N THR A 82 -8.92 -13.72 -10.83
CA THR A 82 -8.06 -14.12 -9.71
C THR A 82 -8.45 -13.41 -8.42
N ILE A 83 -8.74 -12.11 -8.49
CA ILE A 83 -9.10 -11.28 -7.31
C ILE A 83 -10.59 -11.40 -6.99
N GLY A 84 -11.45 -11.68 -7.99
CA GLY A 84 -12.90 -11.73 -7.83
C GLY A 84 -13.58 -10.35 -7.83
N LYS A 85 -12.83 -9.29 -8.19
CA LYS A 85 -13.34 -7.93 -8.40
C LYS A 85 -12.62 -7.27 -9.57
N ILE A 86 -13.28 -6.28 -10.16
CA ILE A 86 -12.64 -5.32 -11.06
C ILE A 86 -12.11 -4.19 -10.19
N GLY A 87 -10.82 -3.87 -10.32
CA GLY A 87 -10.23 -2.73 -9.62
C GLY A 87 -10.74 -1.40 -10.18
N THR A 88 -10.85 -0.41 -9.29
CA THR A 88 -11.55 0.86 -9.54
C THR A 88 -10.77 2.06 -9.00
N ASP A 89 -9.55 1.86 -8.48
CA ASP A 89 -8.80 2.93 -7.81
C ASP A 89 -8.52 4.14 -8.72
N ILE A 90 -8.34 3.90 -10.03
CA ILE A 90 -8.13 4.97 -11.02
C ILE A 90 -9.40 5.79 -11.17
N GLU A 91 -10.54 5.14 -11.38
CA GLU A 91 -11.85 5.75 -11.59
C GLU A 91 -12.35 6.50 -10.35
N ASP A 92 -12.06 5.96 -9.17
CA ASP A 92 -12.43 6.51 -7.87
C ASP A 92 -11.51 7.67 -7.42
N HIS A 93 -10.51 8.03 -8.23
CA HIS A 93 -9.53 9.07 -7.93
C HIS A 93 -8.81 8.84 -6.59
N LYS A 94 -8.56 7.57 -6.23
CA LYS A 94 -7.88 7.23 -4.98
C LYS A 94 -6.41 7.63 -5.03
N CYS A 95 -5.73 7.60 -3.89
CA CYS A 95 -4.28 7.78 -3.78
C CYS A 95 -3.60 6.42 -3.55
N PRO A 96 -3.59 5.48 -4.52
CA PRO A 96 -2.89 4.21 -4.39
C PRO A 96 -1.37 4.39 -4.56
N TRP A 97 -0.61 3.38 -4.17
CA TRP A 97 0.84 3.34 -4.37
C TRP A 97 1.24 3.62 -5.82
N LEU A 98 0.51 3.10 -6.80
CA LEU A 98 0.87 3.22 -8.22
C LEU A 98 0.90 4.66 -8.72
N ILE A 99 -0.07 5.50 -8.34
CA ILE A 99 -0.12 6.88 -8.85
C ILE A 99 0.99 7.74 -8.24
N VAL A 100 1.32 7.53 -6.97
CA VAL A 100 2.41 8.28 -6.33
C VAL A 100 3.77 7.90 -6.90
N GLN A 101 3.98 6.61 -7.26
CA GLN A 101 5.18 6.21 -7.98
C GLN A 101 5.22 6.77 -9.40
N ALA A 102 4.09 6.74 -10.11
CA ALA A 102 4.02 7.28 -11.45
C ALA A 102 4.38 8.77 -11.46
N LEU A 103 3.79 9.58 -10.57
CA LEU A 103 4.09 11.01 -10.47
C LEU A 103 5.54 11.30 -10.09
N GLY A 104 6.17 10.44 -9.30
CA GLY A 104 7.58 10.59 -8.90
C GLY A 104 8.59 10.26 -10.02
N HIS A 105 8.20 9.51 -11.04
CA HIS A 105 9.10 9.03 -12.10
C HIS A 105 8.71 9.51 -13.51
N ALA A 106 7.50 10.03 -13.68
CA ALA A 106 6.98 10.50 -14.95
C ALA A 106 7.69 11.77 -15.45
N ASN A 107 7.92 11.86 -16.76
CA ASN A 107 8.26 13.11 -17.41
C ASN A 107 7.02 14.02 -17.56
N ILE A 108 7.24 15.27 -18.00
CA ILE A 108 6.17 16.29 -18.13
C ILE A 108 4.99 15.79 -18.99
N ASN A 109 5.26 15.16 -20.14
CA ASN A 109 4.20 14.66 -21.02
C ASN A 109 3.39 13.53 -20.36
N GLN A 110 4.06 12.64 -19.63
CA GLN A 110 3.40 11.56 -18.88
C GLN A 110 2.57 12.12 -17.72
N ILE A 111 3.06 13.15 -17.01
CA ILE A 111 2.31 13.84 -15.96
C ILE A 111 1.03 14.46 -16.52
N GLU A 112 1.11 15.15 -17.67
CA GLU A 112 -0.08 15.72 -18.33
C GLU A 112 -1.12 14.65 -18.70
N VAL A 113 -0.65 13.48 -19.17
CA VAL A 113 -1.54 12.34 -19.42
C VAL A 113 -2.19 11.86 -18.13
N LEU A 114 -1.46 11.73 -17.03
CA LEU A 114 -2.02 11.32 -15.74
C LEU A 114 -3.06 12.35 -15.25
N LEU A 115 -2.72 13.64 -15.20
CA LEU A 115 -3.63 14.71 -14.76
C LEU A 115 -4.93 14.78 -15.57
N LYS A 116 -4.86 14.53 -16.88
CA LYS A 116 -6.03 14.60 -17.75
C LYS A 116 -6.99 13.40 -17.61
N ASN A 117 -6.46 12.22 -17.31
CA ASN A 117 -7.19 10.96 -17.42
C ASN A 117 -7.49 10.29 -16.07
N TYR A 118 -6.78 10.62 -14.99
CA TYR A 118 -7.02 10.02 -13.67
C TYR A 118 -8.38 10.45 -13.09
N GLY A 119 -9.09 9.54 -12.40
CA GLY A 119 -10.43 9.80 -11.84
C GLY A 119 -11.56 9.90 -12.88
N LYS A 120 -11.31 9.53 -14.14
CA LYS A 120 -12.34 9.46 -15.17
C LYS A 120 -12.87 8.03 -15.25
N LYS A 121 -14.19 7.90 -15.33
CA LYS A 121 -14.88 6.60 -15.37
C LYS A 121 -14.90 5.94 -16.76
N ASP A 122 -14.47 6.66 -17.80
CA ASP A 122 -14.46 6.10 -19.16
C ASP A 122 -13.22 5.20 -19.36
N SER A 123 -13.43 4.10 -20.09
CA SER A 123 -12.39 3.10 -20.31
C SER A 123 -11.18 3.65 -21.07
N THR A 124 -11.35 4.67 -21.92
CA THR A 124 -10.25 5.25 -22.70
C THR A 124 -9.27 5.99 -21.79
N SER A 125 -9.78 6.76 -20.84
CA SER A 125 -8.97 7.44 -19.83
C SER A 125 -8.25 6.44 -18.92
N VAL A 126 -8.95 5.43 -18.43
CA VAL A 126 -8.35 4.35 -17.60
C VAL A 126 -7.23 3.63 -18.37
N SER A 127 -7.46 3.28 -19.64
CA SER A 127 -6.43 2.65 -20.48
C SER A 127 -5.20 3.52 -20.67
N LYS A 128 -5.35 4.84 -20.82
CA LYS A 128 -4.20 5.77 -20.91
C LYS A 128 -3.38 5.78 -19.63
N VAL A 129 -4.03 5.83 -18.46
CA VAL A 129 -3.34 5.75 -17.17
C VAL A 129 -2.58 4.42 -17.04
N LYS A 130 -3.24 3.29 -17.33
CA LYS A 130 -2.59 1.96 -17.29
C LYS A 130 -1.44 1.83 -18.30
N SER A 131 -1.55 2.46 -19.47
CA SER A 131 -0.48 2.51 -20.45
C SER A 131 0.71 3.31 -19.93
N THR A 132 0.49 4.46 -19.30
CA THR A 132 1.54 5.24 -18.67
C THR A 132 2.24 4.44 -17.57
N TYR A 133 1.49 3.74 -16.73
CA TYR A 133 2.07 2.84 -15.72
C TYR A 133 2.94 1.74 -16.32
N SER A 134 2.53 1.20 -17.47
CA SER A 134 3.29 0.18 -18.18
C SER A 134 4.58 0.75 -18.78
N THR A 135 4.55 1.95 -19.36
CA THR A 135 5.74 2.64 -19.90
C THR A 135 6.73 3.06 -18.83
N LEU A 136 6.27 3.27 -17.59
CA LEU A 136 7.12 3.56 -16.44
C LEU A 136 7.62 2.30 -15.74
N ASP A 137 7.33 1.10 -16.26
CA ASP A 137 7.72 -0.17 -15.67
C ASP A 137 7.31 -0.31 -14.18
N LEU A 138 6.10 0.19 -13.84
CA LEU A 138 5.63 0.16 -12.44
C LEU A 138 5.52 -1.26 -11.87
N LYS A 139 5.39 -2.29 -12.73
CA LYS A 139 5.40 -3.70 -12.29
C LYS A 139 6.76 -4.11 -11.74
N ASP A 140 7.83 -3.70 -12.42
CA ASP A 140 9.19 -4.02 -11.99
C ASP A 140 9.56 -3.20 -10.74
N MET A 141 9.21 -1.92 -10.71
CA MET A 141 9.33 -1.10 -9.50
C MET A 141 8.59 -1.71 -8.30
N PHE A 142 7.39 -2.24 -8.52
CA PHE A 142 6.64 -2.92 -7.47
C PHE A 142 7.34 -4.20 -7.01
N SER A 143 7.84 -5.02 -7.94
CA SER A 143 8.61 -6.23 -7.62
C SER A 143 9.84 -5.89 -6.76
N GLU A 144 10.60 -4.86 -7.13
CA GLU A 144 11.75 -4.44 -6.35
C GLU A 144 11.34 -3.88 -4.97
N PHE A 145 10.25 -3.11 -4.92
CA PHE A 145 9.71 -2.63 -3.66
C PHE A 145 9.30 -3.79 -2.74
N GLU A 146 8.62 -4.81 -3.28
CA GLU A 146 8.20 -5.99 -2.54
C GLU A 146 9.40 -6.74 -1.95
N ASP A 147 10.45 -6.96 -2.74
CA ASP A 147 11.67 -7.63 -2.28
C ASP A 147 12.40 -6.80 -1.20
N ARG A 148 12.49 -5.47 -1.37
CA ARG A 148 13.08 -4.56 -0.36
C ARG A 148 12.26 -4.55 0.94
N ALA A 149 10.94 -4.41 0.84
CA ALA A 149 10.04 -4.37 1.99
C ALA A 149 10.09 -5.70 2.75
N TYR A 150 10.06 -6.83 2.04
CA TYR A 150 10.16 -8.16 2.65
C TYR A 150 11.49 -8.33 3.38
N LYS A 151 12.62 -8.01 2.74
CA LYS A 151 13.95 -8.10 3.37
C LYS A 151 14.03 -7.23 4.63
N HIS A 152 13.55 -5.99 4.55
CA HIS A 152 13.51 -5.09 5.70
C HIS A 152 12.68 -5.67 6.85
N LEU A 153 11.47 -6.17 6.56
CA LEU A 153 10.60 -6.78 7.56
C LEU A 153 11.24 -8.02 8.20
N VAL A 154 11.85 -8.92 7.41
CA VAL A 154 12.56 -10.08 7.95
C VAL A 154 13.67 -9.66 8.90
N THR A 155 14.53 -8.72 8.48
CA THR A 155 15.62 -8.21 9.33
C THR A 155 15.10 -7.57 10.61
N SER A 156 14.06 -6.73 10.54
CA SER A 156 13.46 -6.10 11.73
C SER A 156 12.83 -7.11 12.69
N ILE A 157 12.23 -8.19 12.16
CA ILE A 157 11.67 -9.27 12.97
C ILE A 157 12.79 -10.06 13.66
N GLU A 158 13.84 -10.43 12.94
CA GLU A 158 14.97 -11.20 13.49
C GLU A 158 15.75 -10.42 14.55
N ALA A 159 15.73 -9.08 14.48
CA ALA A 159 16.32 -8.21 15.50
C ALA A 159 15.53 -8.18 16.83
N GLN A 160 14.28 -8.65 16.86
CA GLN A 160 13.48 -8.67 18.09
C GLN A 160 14.04 -9.69 19.10
N HIS A 161 14.16 -9.29 20.37
CA HIS A 161 14.74 -10.16 21.41
C HIS A 161 13.81 -11.31 21.83
N ASP A 162 12.49 -11.10 21.82
CA ASP A 162 11.51 -12.09 22.25
C ASP A 162 11.16 -13.04 21.11
N ARG A 163 11.43 -14.33 21.30
CA ARG A 163 11.15 -15.39 20.32
C ARG A 163 9.65 -15.52 20.01
N ALA A 164 8.78 -15.35 21.00
CA ALA A 164 7.34 -15.40 20.77
C ALA A 164 6.87 -14.25 19.87
N VAL A 165 7.44 -13.05 20.07
CA VAL A 165 7.22 -11.89 19.19
C VAL A 165 7.68 -12.20 17.76
N GLN A 166 8.87 -12.78 17.59
CA GLN A 166 9.34 -13.16 16.26
C GLN A 166 8.37 -14.10 15.55
N GLU A 167 7.89 -15.14 16.23
CA GLU A 167 6.98 -16.13 15.64
C GLU A 167 5.62 -15.52 15.27
N ILE A 168 5.09 -14.61 16.09
CA ILE A 168 3.86 -13.86 15.76
C ILE A 168 4.08 -13.07 14.48
N LEU A 169 5.15 -12.27 14.41
CA LEU A 169 5.42 -11.42 13.25
C LEU A 169 5.70 -12.25 11.97
N LYS A 170 6.48 -13.33 12.07
CA LYS A 170 6.73 -14.27 10.95
C LYS A 170 5.42 -14.88 10.44
N SER A 171 4.51 -15.24 11.33
CA SER A 171 3.20 -15.78 10.97
C SER A 171 2.37 -14.78 10.16
N PHE A 172 2.37 -13.51 10.54
CA PHE A 172 1.71 -12.44 9.77
C PHE A 172 2.37 -12.23 8.41
N LEU A 173 3.70 -12.09 8.38
CA LEU A 173 4.44 -11.84 7.14
C LEU A 173 4.24 -12.97 6.12
N LYS A 174 4.28 -14.23 6.57
CA LYS A 174 4.05 -15.41 5.73
C LYS A 174 2.67 -15.41 5.06
N LYS A 175 1.64 -14.87 5.72
CA LYS A 175 0.28 -14.81 5.17
C LYS A 175 0.13 -13.80 4.04
N ILE A 176 0.93 -12.73 4.04
CA ILE A 176 0.79 -11.62 3.09
C ILE A 176 1.85 -11.63 1.99
N HIS A 177 3.02 -12.21 2.23
CA HIS A 177 4.11 -12.16 1.26
C HIS A 177 3.73 -12.83 -0.07
N ARG A 178 3.91 -12.09 -1.18
CA ARG A 178 3.58 -12.52 -2.55
C ARG A 178 2.15 -13.07 -2.70
N ARG A 179 1.19 -12.49 -1.95
CA ARG A 179 -0.23 -12.83 -2.08
C ARG A 179 -0.73 -12.50 -3.49
N LYS A 180 -1.66 -13.31 -3.98
CA LYS A 180 -2.29 -13.14 -5.31
C LYS A 180 -3.71 -12.55 -5.24
N LYS A 181 -4.23 -12.36 -4.03
CA LYS A 181 -5.55 -11.81 -3.73
C LYS A 181 -5.57 -11.24 -2.31
#